data_AF-A0A7S4ICQ0-F1
#
_entry.id   AF-A0A7S4ICQ0-F1
#
_cell.length_a   1.000
_cell.length_b   1.000
_cell.length_c   1.000
_cell.angle_alpha   90.00
_cell.angle_beta   90.00
_cell.angle_gamma   90.00
#
_symmetry.space_group_name_H-M   'P 1'
#
loop_
_entity.id
_entity.type
_entity.pdbx_description
1 polymer ?
#
loop_
_entity_poly.entity_id
_entity_poly.type
_entity_poly.pdbx_seq_one_letter_code
_entity_poly.pdbx_strand_id
1 'polypeptide(L)'
;WTAPPVFLHYYMSRNRIKLEEFPIECTFHPKRVTLHHRVTVSNKEGKELFAFLKRREAAHDTIQLEDSASCNLATATKEKVAHGTSYRIVAMAPSEKYCIDRRENGIIVKENNNDVLTILTDTLNQDTVQCKAGTIQKASRDWTVNHTESSPIPGWVFAYVVAIICIEF
;
A
#
# COMPACT_ATOMS: atom_id res chain seq x y z
N TRP A 1 52.89 15.81 -5.37
CA TRP A 1 51.81 14.92 -4.92
C TRP A 1 50.68 15.80 -4.45
N THR A 2 49.70 16.06 -5.32
CA THR A 2 48.52 16.86 -5.02
C THR A 2 47.33 15.91 -4.95
N ALA A 3 46.70 15.80 -3.78
CA ALA A 3 45.48 15.02 -3.63
C ALA A 3 44.36 15.68 -4.46
N PRO A 4 43.56 14.91 -5.23
CA PRO A 4 42.39 15.47 -5.88
C PRO A 4 41.34 15.87 -4.83
N PRO A 5 40.48 16.86 -5.14
CA PRO A 5 39.54 17.41 -4.20
C PRO A 5 38.51 16.36 -3.75
N VAL A 6 38.23 16.35 -2.45
CA VAL A 6 37.11 15.62 -1.87
C VAL A 6 35.82 16.27 -2.39
N PHE A 7 35.15 15.61 -3.33
CA PHE A 7 33.78 15.97 -3.67
C PHE A 7 32.88 15.51 -2.52
N LEU A 8 32.62 16.43 -1.58
CA LEU A 8 31.50 16.30 -0.67
C LEU A 8 30.22 16.50 -1.49
N HIS A 9 29.65 15.41 -2.00
CA HIS A 9 28.29 15.44 -2.55
C HIS A 9 27.31 15.59 -1.38
N TYR A 10 27.09 16.84 -0.96
CA TYR A 10 25.85 17.22 -0.30
C TYR A 10 24.72 17.05 -1.32
N TYR A 11 23.98 15.94 -1.21
CA TYR A 11 22.61 15.91 -1.70
C TYR A 11 21.68 15.82 -0.50
N MET A 12 21.09 16.97 -0.18
CA MET A 12 19.91 17.07 0.67
C MET A 12 18.85 16.08 0.18
N SER A 13 18.61 14.96 0.87
CA SER A 13 17.33 14.28 0.72
C SER A 13 16.36 14.93 1.68
N ARG A 14 15.62 15.93 1.16
CA ARG A 14 14.36 16.39 1.73
C ARG A 14 13.57 15.17 2.22
N ASN A 15 13.24 15.13 3.51
CA ASN A 15 12.37 14.18 4.21
C ASN A 15 11.74 13.09 3.31
N ARG A 16 12.52 12.07 2.94
CA ARG A 16 11.97 10.88 2.29
C ARG A 16 11.35 10.04 3.39
N ILE A 17 10.03 9.93 3.39
CA ILE A 17 9.31 9.12 4.36
C ILE A 17 9.66 7.66 4.06
N LYS A 18 10.15 6.94 5.08
CA LYS A 18 10.43 5.50 4.96
C LYS A 18 9.13 4.72 5.11
N LEU A 19 9.03 3.54 4.49
CA LEU A 19 7.89 2.62 4.69
C LEU A 19 7.65 2.28 6.17
N GLU A 20 8.69 2.32 7.00
CA GLU A 20 8.66 2.12 8.45
C GLU A 20 7.94 3.24 9.21
N GLU A 21 7.79 4.41 8.60
CA GLU A 21 7.14 5.60 9.18
C GLU A 21 5.66 5.71 8.78
N PHE A 22 5.08 4.64 8.22
CA PHE A 22 3.68 4.64 7.82
C PHE A 22 2.78 4.85 9.06
N PRO A 23 1.83 5.80 9.02
CA PRO A 23 1.05 6.19 10.18
C PRO A 23 0.12 5.06 10.64
N ILE A 24 -0.03 4.96 11.96
CA ILE A 24 -0.98 4.06 12.62
C ILE A 24 -2.42 4.42 12.23
N GLU A 25 -2.73 5.70 12.16
CA GLU A 25 -4.05 6.20 11.79
C GLU A 25 -3.95 7.13 10.58
N CYS A 26 -4.72 6.82 9.54
CA CYS A 26 -4.76 7.59 8.31
C CYS A 26 -6.10 7.47 7.58
N THR A 27 -6.32 8.39 6.66
CA THR A 27 -7.53 8.45 5.83
C THR A 27 -7.16 8.26 4.37
N PHE A 28 -7.86 7.36 3.70
CA PHE A 28 -7.74 7.10 2.27
C PHE A 28 -8.85 7.86 1.55
N HIS A 29 -8.45 8.58 0.51
CA HIS A 29 -9.31 9.40 -0.34
C HIS A 29 -9.27 8.85 -1.78
N PRO A 30 -10.12 7.88 -2.14
CA PRO A 30 -10.22 7.35 -3.49
C PRO A 30 -10.66 8.45 -4.47
N LYS A 31 -9.87 8.66 -5.52
CA LYS A 31 -10.19 9.51 -6.65
C LYS A 31 -10.20 8.66 -7.92
N ARG A 32 -11.39 8.52 -8.49
CA ARG A 32 -11.57 7.83 -9.77
C ARG A 32 -11.42 8.83 -10.91
N VAL A 33 -10.32 8.75 -11.64
CA VAL A 33 -10.13 9.45 -12.91
C VAL A 33 -10.35 8.41 -14.00
N THR A 34 -10.99 8.77 -15.11
CA THR A 34 -11.58 7.87 -16.12
C THR A 34 -10.70 6.70 -16.59
N LEU A 35 -9.36 6.81 -16.48
CA LEU A 35 -8.38 5.75 -16.79
C LEU A 35 -7.41 5.42 -15.65
N HIS A 36 -7.40 6.19 -14.56
CA HIS A 36 -6.44 6.05 -13.46
C HIS A 36 -7.16 6.11 -12.13
N HIS A 37 -6.85 5.15 -11.27
CA HIS A 37 -7.29 5.21 -9.88
C HIS A 37 -6.13 5.74 -9.06
N ARG A 38 -6.37 6.82 -8.33
CA ARG A 38 -5.44 7.35 -7.34
C ARG A 38 -6.13 7.32 -5.98
N VAL A 39 -5.47 6.78 -4.97
CA VAL A 39 -5.95 6.84 -3.59
C VAL A 39 -4.94 7.64 -2.80
N THR A 40 -5.32 8.85 -2.42
CA THR A 40 -4.46 9.70 -1.57
C THR A 40 -4.58 9.26 -0.12
N VAL A 41 -3.47 9.21 0.61
CA VAL A 41 -3.43 8.89 2.05
C VAL A 41 -3.07 10.15 2.82
N SER A 42 -3.92 10.53 3.77
CA SER A 42 -3.74 11.71 4.62
C SER A 42 -3.59 11.32 6.08
N ASN A 43 -2.87 12.15 6.85
CA ASN A 43 -2.86 12.05 8.32
C ASN A 43 -4.17 12.59 8.93
N LYS A 44 -4.30 12.54 10.26
CA LYS A 44 -5.46 13.08 11.01
C LYS A 44 -5.71 14.58 10.80
N GLU A 45 -4.67 15.33 10.46
CA GLU A 45 -4.75 16.77 10.19
C GLU A 45 -5.19 17.06 8.75
N GLY A 46 -5.42 16.03 7.93
CA GLY A 46 -5.78 16.16 6.51
C GLY A 46 -4.61 16.43 5.57
N LYS A 47 -3.36 16.34 6.05
CA LYS A 47 -2.17 16.51 5.23
C LYS A 47 -1.90 15.23 4.43
N GLU A 48 -1.81 15.35 3.11
CA GLU A 48 -1.39 14.27 2.20
C GLU A 48 0.04 13.82 2.54
N LEU A 49 0.20 12.51 2.77
CA LEU A 49 1.47 11.86 3.07
C LEU A 49 1.95 10.99 1.91
N PHE A 50 1.02 10.21 1.34
CA PHE A 50 1.30 9.22 0.30
C PHE A 50 0.18 9.16 -0.72
N ALA A 51 0.43 8.46 -1.83
CA ALA A 51 -0.60 8.10 -2.78
C ALA A 51 -0.38 6.70 -3.35
N PHE A 52 -1.47 5.94 -3.49
CA PHE A 52 -1.50 4.73 -4.28
C PHE A 52 -1.97 5.06 -5.70
N LEU A 53 -1.14 4.80 -6.70
CA LEU A 53 -1.43 5.06 -8.10
C LEU A 53 -1.53 3.75 -8.88
N LYS A 54 -2.72 3.45 -9.41
CA LYS A 54 -2.89 2.35 -10.36
C LYS A 54 -2.42 2.77 -11.75
N ARG A 55 -1.46 2.05 -12.30
CA ARG A 55 -0.99 2.18 -13.69
C ARG A 55 -1.32 0.90 -14.46
N ARG A 56 -1.76 1.08 -15.70
CA ARG A 56 -1.96 -0.03 -16.64
C ARG A 56 -0.73 -0.11 -17.51
N GLU A 57 0.10 -1.12 -17.29
CA GLU A 57 1.19 -1.46 -18.19
C GLU A 57 0.68 -2.35 -19.32
N ALA A 58 1.45 -2.48 -20.40
CA ALA A 58 1.01 -3.20 -21.60
C ALA A 58 0.57 -4.66 -21.34
N ALA A 59 1.13 -5.31 -20.31
CA ALA A 59 0.87 -6.72 -19.98
C ALA A 59 0.18 -6.95 -18.62
N HIS A 60 0.19 -5.98 -17.70
CA HIS A 60 -0.34 -6.14 -16.34
C HIS A 60 -0.66 -4.78 -15.70
N ASP A 61 -1.48 -4.78 -14.65
CA ASP A 61 -1.70 -3.57 -13.83
C ASP A 61 -0.65 -3.53 -12.71
N THR A 62 -0.19 -2.34 -12.37
CA THR A 62 0.60 -2.09 -11.16
C THR A 62 -0.11 -1.09 -10.25
N ILE A 63 0.16 -1.18 -8.95
CA ILE A 63 -0.25 -0.19 -7.97
C ILE A 63 1.03 0.29 -7.28
N GLN A 64 1.37 1.56 -7.44
CA GLN A 64 2.57 2.15 -6.85
C GLN A 64 2.21 2.95 -5.60
N LEU A 65 2.93 2.72 -4.51
CA LEU A 65 2.89 3.57 -3.33
C LEU A 65 3.95 4.66 -3.49
N GLU A 66 3.50 5.89 -3.68
CA GLU A 66 4.34 7.07 -3.85
C GLU A 66 4.29 7.94 -2.58
N ASP A 67 5.39 8.58 -2.23
CA ASP A 67 5.39 9.65 -1.22
C ASP A 67 4.78 10.96 -1.78
N SER A 68 4.64 11.98 -0.93
CA SER A 68 4.14 13.30 -1.33
C SER A 68 4.99 14.00 -2.40
N ALA A 69 6.24 13.57 -2.62
CA ALA A 69 7.14 14.05 -3.67
C ALA A 69 7.07 13.18 -4.95
N SER A 70 6.11 12.26 -5.04
CA SER A 70 5.95 11.30 -6.14
C SER A 70 7.14 10.35 -6.31
N CYS A 71 7.90 10.08 -5.24
CA CYS A 71 8.92 9.05 -5.21
C CYS A 71 8.26 7.70 -4.94
N ASN A 72 8.45 6.73 -5.83
CA ASN A 72 7.96 5.37 -5.64
C ASN A 72 8.66 4.74 -4.42
N LEU A 73 7.91 4.24 -3.45
CA LEU A 73 8.41 3.56 -2.26
C LEU A 73 8.28 2.04 -2.39
N ALA A 74 7.17 1.59 -2.98
CA ALA A 74 6.87 0.19 -3.21
C ALA A 74 5.93 0.04 -4.41
N THR A 75 5.93 -1.12 -5.04
CA THR A 75 5.04 -1.44 -6.16
C THR A 75 4.41 -2.81 -5.97
N ALA A 76 3.10 -2.89 -6.18
CA ALA A 76 2.36 -4.15 -6.25
C ALA A 76 2.05 -4.47 -7.72
N THR A 77 2.51 -5.63 -8.20
CA THR A 77 2.24 -6.13 -9.56
C THR A 77 1.06 -7.10 -9.54
N LYS A 78 0.05 -6.85 -10.37
CA LYS A 78 -1.15 -7.68 -10.47
C LYS A 78 -0.93 -8.86 -11.42
N GLU A 79 -1.07 -10.07 -10.90
CA GLU A 79 -0.92 -11.33 -11.63
C GLU A 79 -2.23 -12.14 -11.55
N LYS A 80 -2.67 -12.74 -12.65
CA LYS A 80 -3.76 -13.72 -12.62
C LYS A 80 -3.19 -15.08 -12.27
N VAL A 81 -3.78 -15.75 -11.29
CA VAL A 81 -3.36 -17.06 -10.79
C VAL A 81 -4.57 -18.00 -10.72
N ALA A 82 -4.33 -19.31 -10.58
CA ALA A 82 -5.40 -20.32 -10.63
C ALA A 82 -6.55 -20.07 -9.63
N HIS A 83 -6.23 -19.53 -8.45
CA HIS A 83 -7.16 -19.24 -7.36
C HIS A 83 -7.70 -17.80 -7.34
N GLY A 84 -7.43 -16.99 -8.38
CA GLY A 84 -7.94 -15.62 -8.47
C GLY A 84 -6.88 -14.62 -8.94
N THR A 85 -6.68 -13.56 -8.17
CA THR A 85 -5.71 -12.50 -8.50
C THR A 85 -4.69 -12.38 -7.37
N SER A 86 -3.42 -12.28 -7.72
CA SER A 86 -2.33 -12.10 -6.78
C SER A 86 -1.66 -10.75 -7.02
N TYR A 87 -1.33 -10.03 -5.95
CA TYR A 87 -0.60 -8.77 -5.99
C TYR A 87 0.74 -8.97 -5.29
N ARG A 88 1.81 -9.06 -6.08
CA ARG A 88 3.16 -9.24 -5.57
C ARG A 88 3.76 -7.88 -5.22
N ILE A 89 4.11 -7.67 -3.96
CA ILE A 89 4.59 -6.38 -3.46
C ILE A 89 6.11 -6.38 -3.36
N VAL A 90 6.74 -5.41 -4.03
CA VAL A 90 8.18 -5.19 -4.02
C VAL A 90 8.46 -3.78 -3.52
N ALA A 91 9.21 -3.65 -2.43
CA ALA A 91 9.75 -2.37 -1.95
C ALA A 91 11.09 -2.05 -2.65
N MET A 92 11.46 -0.77 -2.73
CA MET A 92 12.75 -0.36 -3.31
C MET A 92 13.94 -0.93 -2.50
N ALA A 93 14.48 -2.07 -2.95
CA ALA A 93 15.60 -2.88 -2.45
C ALA A 93 15.16 -4.27 -1.91
N PRO A 94 15.93 -5.34 -2.20
CA PRO A 94 15.34 -6.58 -2.67
C PRO A 94 15.02 -7.54 -1.52
N SER A 95 13.73 -7.73 -1.26
CA SER A 95 13.19 -9.02 -0.84
C SER A 95 11.70 -9.02 -1.14
N GLU A 96 11.24 -10.00 -1.92
CA GLU A 96 9.82 -10.27 -2.13
C GLU A 96 9.23 -10.79 -0.80
N LYS A 97 8.94 -9.87 0.13
CA LYS A 97 8.49 -10.27 1.46
C LYS A 97 6.99 -10.57 1.48
N TYR A 98 6.18 -9.83 0.70
CA TYR A 98 4.73 -9.89 0.81
C TYR A 98 3.99 -10.10 -0.51
N CYS A 99 2.87 -10.81 -0.41
CA CYS A 99 1.93 -11.06 -1.49
C CYS A 99 0.50 -10.89 -0.96
N ILE A 100 -0.40 -10.33 -1.76
CA ILE A 100 -1.84 -10.23 -1.44
C ILE A 100 -2.62 -11.06 -2.47
N ASP A 101 -3.18 -12.18 -2.04
CA ASP A 101 -4.06 -13.02 -2.84
C ASP A 101 -5.51 -12.59 -2.63
N ARG A 102 -6.17 -12.14 -3.70
CA ARG A 102 -7.62 -12.00 -3.77
C ARG A 102 -8.22 -13.30 -4.32
N ARG A 103 -9.05 -13.94 -3.49
CA ARG A 103 -9.78 -15.17 -3.79
C ARG A 103 -11.28 -14.91 -3.67
N GLU A 104 -12.08 -15.91 -4.02
CA GLU A 104 -13.55 -15.85 -3.88
C GLU A 104 -13.98 -15.63 -2.43
N ASN A 105 -13.29 -16.28 -1.48
CA ASN A 105 -13.62 -16.25 -0.05
C ASN A 105 -12.95 -15.10 0.72
N GLY A 106 -12.10 -14.30 0.09
CA GLY A 106 -11.54 -13.10 0.72
C GLY A 106 -10.18 -12.67 0.20
N ILE A 107 -9.50 -11.88 1.03
CA ILE A 107 -8.13 -11.41 0.81
C ILE A 107 -7.21 -12.12 1.80
N ILE A 108 -6.12 -12.68 1.30
CA ILE A 108 -5.08 -13.34 2.10
C ILE A 108 -3.77 -12.58 1.88
N VAL A 109 -3.15 -12.10 2.95
CA VAL A 109 -1.79 -11.55 2.91
C VAL A 109 -0.82 -12.65 3.30
N LYS A 110 0.19 -12.85 2.47
CA LYS A 110 1.27 -13.81 2.69
C LYS A 110 2.57 -13.10 2.94
N GLU A 111 3.35 -13.65 3.86
CA GLU A 111 4.74 -13.28 4.09
C GLU A 111 5.63 -14.51 3.86
N ASN A 112 6.55 -14.47 2.89
CA ASN A 112 7.38 -15.62 2.53
C ASN A 112 6.57 -16.92 2.32
N ASN A 113 5.40 -16.81 1.66
CA ASN A 113 4.41 -17.88 1.44
C ASN A 113 3.60 -18.36 2.65
N ASN A 114 3.79 -17.78 3.85
CA ASN A 114 2.95 -18.07 5.01
C ASN A 114 1.77 -17.11 5.07
N ASP A 115 0.56 -17.62 5.28
CA ASP A 115 -0.63 -16.79 5.46
C ASP A 115 -0.55 -16.05 6.82
N VAL A 116 -0.40 -14.73 6.79
CA VAL A 116 -0.23 -13.88 7.98
C VAL A 116 -1.47 -13.04 8.30
N LEU A 117 -2.33 -12.81 7.31
CA LEU A 117 -3.61 -12.13 7.49
C LEU A 117 -4.65 -12.74 6.54
N THR A 118 -5.89 -12.84 7.01
CA THR A 118 -7.05 -13.20 6.19
C THR A 118 -8.20 -12.26 6.52
N ILE A 119 -8.81 -11.69 5.49
CA ILE A 119 -10.02 -10.87 5.57
C ILE A 119 -11.08 -11.54 4.70
N LEU A 120 -12.19 -11.96 5.29
CA LEU A 120 -13.22 -12.72 4.59
C LEU A 120 -14.10 -11.82 3.72
N THR A 121 -14.58 -12.32 2.58
CA THR A 121 -15.45 -11.55 1.67
C THR A 121 -16.68 -10.96 2.36
N ASP A 122 -17.31 -11.70 3.28
CA ASP A 122 -18.50 -11.21 4.01
C ASP A 122 -18.18 -9.97 4.86
N THR A 123 -16.97 -9.90 5.43
CA THR A 123 -16.52 -8.73 6.19
C THR A 123 -16.21 -7.56 5.27
N LEU A 124 -15.74 -7.81 4.05
CA LEU A 124 -15.48 -6.76 3.06
C LEU A 124 -16.74 -6.03 2.60
N ASN A 125 -17.94 -6.52 2.87
CA ASN A 125 -19.20 -5.81 2.55
C ASN A 125 -19.73 -4.95 3.70
N GLN A 126 -19.07 -4.97 4.86
CA GLN A 126 -19.47 -4.18 6.03
C GLN A 126 -18.89 -2.77 6.00
N ASP A 127 -19.57 -1.83 6.65
CA ASP A 127 -19.09 -0.45 6.83
C ASP A 127 -17.84 -0.38 7.73
N THR A 128 -17.70 -1.34 8.65
CA THR A 128 -16.52 -1.48 9.50
C THR A 128 -15.96 -2.89 9.35
N VAL A 129 -14.70 -2.99 8.92
CA VAL A 129 -13.95 -4.25 8.81
C VAL A 129 -12.94 -4.30 9.93
N GLN A 130 -13.09 -5.26 10.85
CA GLN A 130 -12.09 -5.53 11.89
C GLN A 130 -11.28 -6.76 11.53
N CYS A 131 -9.96 -6.67 11.67
CA CYS A 131 -9.05 -7.79 11.41
C CYS A 131 -7.81 -7.71 12.32
N LYS A 132 -6.94 -8.72 12.28
CA LYS A 132 -5.72 -8.77 13.11
C LYS A 132 -4.75 -7.61 12.86
N ALA A 133 -4.78 -7.00 11.68
CA ALA A 133 -3.90 -5.89 11.33
C ALA A 133 -4.47 -4.52 11.76
N GLY A 134 -5.75 -4.46 12.13
CA GLY A 134 -6.40 -3.20 12.49
C GLY A 134 -7.85 -3.13 12.04
N THR A 135 -8.37 -1.90 11.99
CA THR A 135 -9.75 -1.60 11.61
C THR A 135 -9.78 -0.72 10.37
N ILE A 136 -10.72 -1.00 9.47
CA ILE A 136 -11.06 -0.18 8.30
C ILE A 136 -12.49 0.30 8.50
N GLN A 137 -12.72 1.61 8.50
CA GLN A 137 -14.04 2.24 8.54
C GLN A 137 -14.31 2.91 7.20
N LYS A 138 -15.37 2.47 6.53
CA LYS A 138 -15.79 2.98 5.23
C LYS A 138 -16.82 4.07 5.43
N ALA A 139 -16.49 5.29 5.01
CA ALA A 139 -17.46 6.36 4.85
C ALA A 139 -17.83 6.51 3.38
N SER A 140 -18.86 7.32 3.09
CA SER A 140 -19.43 7.45 1.75
C SER A 140 -18.44 7.86 0.65
N ARG A 141 -17.33 8.52 1.00
CA ARG A 141 -16.27 8.91 0.06
C ARG A 141 -14.85 8.60 0.54
N ASP A 142 -14.65 8.44 1.84
CA ASP A 142 -13.32 8.32 2.45
C ASP A 142 -13.27 7.08 3.36
N TRP A 143 -12.08 6.55 3.57
CA TRP A 143 -11.89 5.33 4.37
C TRP A 143 -10.87 5.60 5.46
N THR A 144 -11.26 5.45 6.73
CA THR A 144 -10.36 5.63 7.87
C THR A 144 -9.75 4.28 8.24
N VAL A 145 -8.44 4.25 8.41
CA VAL A 145 -7.68 3.05 8.74
C VAL A 145 -6.95 3.28 10.05
N ASN A 146 -7.13 2.35 10.98
CA ASN A 146 -6.41 2.28 12.25
C ASN A 146 -5.64 0.96 12.29
N HIS A 147 -4.35 1.02 11.99
CA HIS A 147 -3.42 -0.11 12.07
C HIS A 147 -3.07 -0.42 13.53
N THR A 148 -2.78 -1.67 13.84
CA THR A 148 -2.35 -2.09 15.19
C THR A 148 -0.85 -2.29 15.21
N GLU A 149 -0.12 -1.67 16.15
CA GLU A 149 1.35 -1.79 16.23
C GLU A 149 1.83 -3.25 16.38
N SER A 150 1.07 -4.09 17.06
CA SER A 150 1.35 -5.52 17.23
C SER A 150 0.89 -6.40 16.05
N SER A 151 0.48 -5.79 14.94
CA SER A 151 0.02 -6.49 13.73
C SER A 151 1.09 -7.43 13.17
N PRO A 152 0.71 -8.60 12.64
CA PRO A 152 1.64 -9.51 11.96
C PRO A 152 2.17 -8.96 10.63
N ILE A 153 1.57 -7.89 10.11
CA ILE A 153 2.03 -7.18 8.90
C ILE A 153 2.28 -5.70 9.18
N PRO A 154 3.25 -5.06 8.51
CA PRO A 154 3.52 -3.64 8.66
C PRO A 154 2.41 -2.78 8.05
N GLY A 155 2.23 -1.56 8.58
CA GLY A 155 1.13 -0.66 8.20
C GLY A 155 1.06 -0.36 6.71
N TRP A 156 2.19 -0.19 6.04
CA TRP A 156 2.24 0.07 4.60
C TRP A 156 1.76 -1.12 3.74
N VAL A 157 1.89 -2.37 4.21
CA VAL A 157 1.33 -3.56 3.54
C VAL A 157 -0.17 -3.63 3.78
N PHE A 158 -0.62 -3.32 5.00
CA PHE A 158 -2.05 -3.22 5.27
C PHE A 158 -2.70 -2.12 4.43
N ALA A 159 -2.01 -1.01 4.22
CA ALA A 159 -2.44 0.07 3.34
C ALA A 159 -2.60 -0.38 1.87
N TYR A 160 -1.76 -1.29 1.37
CA TYR A 160 -1.95 -1.92 0.07
C TYR A 160 -3.25 -2.73 -0.02
N VAL A 161 -3.60 -3.48 1.04
CA VAL A 161 -4.87 -4.21 1.10
C VAL A 161 -6.04 -3.23 0.95
N VAL A 162 -6.02 -2.13 1.71
CA VAL A 162 -7.07 -1.10 1.66
C VAL A 162 -7.12 -0.44 0.28
N ALA A 163 -5.97 -0.07 -0.29
CA ALA A 163 -5.91 0.52 -1.63
C ALA A 163 -6.46 -0.43 -2.71
N ILE A 164 -6.14 -1.72 -2.65
CA ILE A 164 -6.70 -2.72 -3.58
C ILE A 164 -8.21 -2.79 -3.43
N ILE A 165 -8.74 -2.77 -2.21
CA ILE A 165 -10.19 -2.74 -1.98
C ILE A 165 -10.78 -1.47 -2.61
N CYS A 166 -10.24 -0.29 -2.31
CA CYS A 166 -10.74 0.99 -2.85
C CYS A 166 -10.70 1.10 -4.39
N ILE A 167 -9.78 0.39 -5.04
CA ILE A 167 -9.55 0.49 -6.49
C ILE A 167 -10.30 -0.59 -7.26
N GLU A 168 -10.45 -1.79 -6.68
CA GLU A 168 -10.90 -3.00 -7.39
C GLU A 168 -12.22 -3.59 -6.88
N PHE A 169 -12.82 -3.01 -5.83
CA PHE A 169 -14.16 -3.30 -5.32
C PHE A 169 -15.06 -2.07 -5.51
#